data_AF-A0A965VY31-F1
#
_entry.id   AF-A0A965VY31-F1
#
_cell.length_a   1.000
_cell.length_b   1.000
_cell.length_c   1.000
_cell.angle_alpha   90.00
_cell.angle_beta   90.00
_cell.angle_gamma   90.00
#
_symmetry.space_group_name_H-M   'P 1'
#
loop_
_entity.id
_entity.type
_entity.pdbx_description
1 polymer ?
#
loop_
_entity_poly.entity_id
_entity_poly.type
_entity_poly.pdbx_seq_one_letter_code
_entity_poly.pdbx_strand_id
1 'polypeptide(L)'
;MKKTKVEIHVPSTWVKYKPSLCKGCFAGCCTLPVVVTAEELYHLGFLKYEEVTGPLKPHVEKLKKKKIIKSFNSRTKLFTLYQHPNNDCVFLTKERLCSVYDRRPFICREFPKNSKRPGFCPNQKFQKDSEK
;
A
#
# COMPACT_ATOMS: atom_id res chain seq x y z
N MET A 1 -8.87 18.57 -25.88
CA MET A 1 -8.08 17.41 -25.39
C MET A 1 -8.91 16.62 -24.39
N LYS A 2 -9.33 15.39 -24.70
CA LYS A 2 -10.07 14.54 -23.75
C LYS A 2 -9.12 14.20 -22.60
N LYS A 3 -9.41 14.65 -21.37
CA LYS A 3 -8.65 14.23 -20.18
C LYS A 3 -8.92 12.73 -19.99
N THR A 4 -7.94 11.89 -20.32
CA THR A 4 -8.01 10.46 -20.05
C THR A 4 -8.18 10.26 -18.53
N LYS A 5 -9.29 9.66 -18.12
CA LYS A 5 -9.57 9.36 -16.72
C LYS A 5 -8.59 8.28 -16.25
N VAL A 6 -7.88 8.54 -15.15
CA VAL A 6 -6.98 7.55 -14.54
C VAL A 6 -7.79 6.64 -13.63
N GLU A 7 -7.71 5.34 -13.88
CA GLU A 7 -8.38 4.30 -13.11
C GLU A 7 -7.35 3.46 -12.34
N ILE A 8 -7.52 3.35 -11.02
CA ILE A 8 -6.53 2.74 -10.11
C ILE A 8 -6.25 1.28 -10.49
N HIS A 9 -7.29 0.51 -10.84
CA HIS A 9 -7.17 -0.91 -11.16
C HIS A 9 -6.86 -1.20 -12.63
N VAL A 10 -6.69 -0.17 -13.47
CA VAL A 10 -6.42 -0.31 -14.91
C VAL A 10 -5.06 0.32 -15.25
N PRO A 11 -3.95 -0.43 -15.14
CA PRO A 11 -2.60 0.11 -15.30
C PRO A 11 -2.37 0.83 -16.63
N SER A 12 -3.03 0.45 -17.72
CA SER A 12 -2.93 1.11 -19.02
C SER A 12 -3.42 2.56 -19.02
N THR A 13 -4.25 2.97 -18.05
CA THR A 13 -4.71 4.36 -17.87
C THR A 13 -3.78 5.22 -17.02
N TRP A 14 -2.78 4.61 -16.35
CA TRP A 14 -1.86 5.33 -15.48
C TRP A 14 -0.98 6.32 -16.25
N VAL A 15 -0.57 7.39 -15.57
CA VAL A 15 0.25 8.45 -16.17
C VAL A 15 1.72 8.22 -15.87
N LYS A 16 2.62 8.67 -16.78
CA LYS A 16 4.06 8.59 -16.57
C LYS A 16 4.45 9.32 -15.28
N TYR A 17 5.17 8.63 -14.40
CA TYR A 17 5.53 9.17 -13.09
C TYR A 17 6.49 10.35 -13.20
N LYS A 18 6.27 11.34 -12.34
CA LYS A 18 7.18 12.44 -12.05
C LYS A 18 7.11 12.71 -10.54
N PRO A 19 8.22 13.03 -9.85
CA PRO A 19 8.21 13.30 -8.41
C PRO A 19 7.19 14.37 -7.98
N SER A 20 6.94 15.36 -8.84
CA SER A 20 5.96 16.42 -8.59
C SER A 20 4.51 15.92 -8.49
N LEU A 21 4.18 14.72 -8.99
CA LEU A 21 2.82 14.17 -8.93
C LEU A 21 2.37 13.82 -7.51
N CYS A 22 3.31 13.54 -6.59
CA CYS A 22 2.97 13.17 -5.22
C CYS A 22 2.41 14.35 -4.40
N LYS A 23 2.70 15.60 -4.79
CA LYS A 23 2.21 16.80 -4.10
C LYS A 23 0.71 16.99 -4.34
N GLY A 24 -0.11 16.88 -3.29
CA GLY A 24 -1.57 16.98 -3.39
C GLY A 24 -2.24 15.76 -4.05
N CYS A 25 -1.54 14.62 -4.09
CA CYS A 25 -2.07 13.38 -4.63
C CYS A 25 -3.14 12.78 -3.71
N PHE A 26 -4.13 12.10 -4.29
CA PHE A 26 -5.07 11.24 -3.56
C PHE A 26 -4.40 9.99 -2.97
N ALA A 27 -3.09 9.80 -3.15
CA ALA A 27 -2.35 8.62 -2.71
C ALA A 27 -2.91 7.30 -3.29
N GLY A 28 -3.20 7.27 -4.60
CA GLY A 28 -3.69 6.07 -5.29
C GLY A 28 -2.74 4.87 -5.21
N CYS A 29 -1.44 5.09 -4.96
CA CYS A 29 -0.51 3.99 -4.67
C CYS A 29 -0.81 3.30 -3.32
N CYS A 30 -1.33 4.04 -2.34
CA CYS A 30 -1.77 3.52 -1.04
C CYS A 30 -3.17 2.93 -1.06
N THR A 31 -3.83 2.81 -2.22
CA THR A 31 -5.09 2.08 -2.38
C THR A 31 -4.93 0.77 -3.15
N LEU A 32 -3.70 0.47 -3.58
CA LEU A 32 -3.37 -0.81 -4.21
C LEU A 32 -3.13 -1.88 -3.13
N PRO A 33 -3.49 -3.14 -3.38
CA PRO A 33 -3.12 -4.24 -2.48
C PRO A 33 -1.60 -4.34 -2.33
N VAL A 34 -1.14 -4.42 -1.10
CA VAL A 34 0.29 -4.54 -0.77
C VAL A 34 0.53 -5.91 -0.15
N VAL A 35 1.48 -6.63 -0.73
CA VAL A 35 1.95 -7.92 -0.24
C VAL A 35 3.33 -7.71 0.38
N VAL A 36 3.54 -8.28 1.57
CA VAL A 36 4.76 -8.10 2.36
C VAL A 36 5.30 -9.42 2.91
N THR A 37 6.59 -9.44 3.22
CA THR A 37 7.26 -10.55 3.92
C THR A 37 7.11 -10.43 5.45
N ALA A 38 7.52 -11.48 6.17
CA ALA A 38 7.62 -11.42 7.63
C ALA A 38 8.66 -10.39 8.11
N GLU A 39 9.79 -10.27 7.42
CA GLU A 39 10.83 -9.26 7.70
C GLU A 39 10.29 -7.83 7.57
N GLU A 40 9.48 -7.56 6.55
CA GLU A 40 8.83 -6.26 6.40
C GLU A 40 7.84 -5.98 7.54
N LEU A 41 7.11 -6.99 8.02
CA LEU A 41 6.26 -6.84 9.20
C LEU A 41 7.09 -6.59 10.48
N TYR A 42 8.29 -7.15 10.60
CA TYR A 42 9.23 -6.83 11.68
C TYR A 42 9.71 -5.38 11.59
N HIS A 43 10.13 -4.91 10.42
CA HIS A 43 10.53 -3.51 10.24
C HIS A 43 9.38 -2.52 10.50
N LEU A 44 8.15 -2.91 10.17
CA LEU A 44 6.95 -2.15 10.52
C LEU A 44 6.61 -2.19 12.02
N GLY A 45 7.24 -3.08 12.79
CA GLY A 45 7.06 -3.22 14.24
C GLY A 45 5.91 -4.14 14.66
N PHE A 46 5.41 -4.98 13.76
CA PHE A 46 4.30 -5.91 14.03
C PHE A 46 4.73 -7.31 14.42
N LEU A 47 5.97 -7.68 14.08
CA LEU A 47 6.61 -8.93 14.48
C LEU A 47 7.92 -8.64 15.20
N LYS A 48 8.33 -9.57 16.07
CA LYS A 48 9.67 -9.65 16.66
C LYS A 48 10.55 -10.59 15.85
N TYR A 49 11.86 -10.54 16.11
CA TYR A 49 12.85 -11.36 15.40
C TYR A 49 12.53 -12.86 15.50
N GLU A 50 12.19 -13.34 16.69
CA GLU A 50 11.88 -14.75 16.95
C GLU A 50 10.60 -15.20 16.22
N GLU A 51 9.63 -14.28 16.05
CA GLU A 51 8.39 -14.53 15.32
C GLU A 51 8.64 -14.61 13.81
N VAL A 52 9.66 -13.90 13.29
CA VAL A 52 10.05 -13.95 11.87
C VAL A 52 10.75 -15.26 11.53
N THR A 53 11.66 -15.73 12.40
CA THR A 53 12.42 -16.97 12.19
C THR A 53 11.61 -18.23 12.54
N GLY A 54 10.54 -18.09 13.33
CA GLY A 54 9.70 -19.18 13.79
C GLY A 54 8.49 -19.49 12.88
N PRO A 55 7.59 -20.37 13.35
CA PRO A 55 6.33 -20.66 12.64
C PRO A 55 5.43 -19.42 12.56
N LEU A 56 5.10 -18.97 11.34
CA LEU A 56 4.28 -17.76 11.14
C LEU A 56 2.78 -17.94 11.45
N LYS A 57 2.26 -19.18 11.37
CA LYS A 57 0.82 -19.48 11.47
C LYS A 57 0.14 -18.95 12.74
N PRO A 58 0.73 -19.04 13.95
CA PRO A 58 0.14 -18.51 15.17
C PRO A 58 -0.06 -16.99 15.16
N HIS A 59 0.80 -16.25 14.45
CA HIS A 59 0.75 -14.78 14.41
C HIS A 59 -0.29 -14.26 13.42
N VAL A 60 -0.72 -15.07 12.44
CA VAL A 60 -1.69 -14.67 11.40
C VAL A 60 -3.01 -14.19 12.02
N GLU A 61 -3.59 -14.97 12.92
CA GLU A 61 -4.90 -14.63 13.51
C GLU A 61 -4.82 -13.38 14.41
N LYS A 62 -3.71 -13.22 15.14
CA LYS A 62 -3.43 -12.00 15.93
C LYS A 62 -3.34 -10.76 15.02
N LEU A 63 -2.63 -10.85 13.90
CA LEU A 63 -2.46 -9.76 12.95
C LEU A 63 -3.77 -9.42 12.21
N LYS A 64 -4.60 -10.41 11.89
CA LYS A 64 -5.95 -10.20 11.32
C LYS A 64 -6.87 -9.49 12.30
N LYS A 65 -6.91 -9.92 13.58
CA LYS A 65 -7.70 -9.27 14.63
C LYS A 65 -7.33 -7.80 14.82
N LYS A 66 -6.04 -7.48 14.73
CA LYS A 66 -5.53 -6.09 14.76
C LYS A 66 -5.72 -5.32 13.45
N LYS A 67 -6.33 -5.93 12.43
CA LYS A 67 -6.51 -5.35 11.09
C LYS A 67 -5.20 -4.88 10.46
N ILE A 68 -4.09 -5.59 10.69
CA ILE A 68 -2.80 -5.30 10.05
C ILE A 68 -2.68 -6.05 8.72
N ILE A 69 -3.15 -7.30 8.69
CA ILE A 69 -3.17 -8.12 7.48
C ILE A 69 -4.60 -8.50 7.12
N LYS A 70 -4.86 -8.65 5.83
CA LYS A 70 -6.08 -9.24 5.27
C LYS A 70 -5.98 -10.75 5.18
N SER A 71 -4.84 -11.26 4.68
CA SER A 71 -4.63 -12.68 4.44
C SER A 71 -3.15 -13.07 4.51
N PHE A 72 -2.91 -14.37 4.62
CA PHE A 72 -1.58 -14.98 4.60
C PHE A 72 -1.59 -16.15 3.63
N ASN A 73 -0.59 -16.23 2.74
CA ASN A 73 -0.40 -17.35 1.84
C ASN A 73 0.66 -18.29 2.41
N SER A 74 0.24 -19.48 2.84
CA SER A 74 1.12 -20.46 3.49
C SER A 74 2.16 -21.08 2.54
N ARG A 75 1.92 -21.07 1.22
CA ARG A 75 2.84 -21.59 0.19
C ARG A 75 3.97 -20.61 -0.08
N THR A 76 3.66 -19.32 -0.25
CA THR A 76 4.66 -18.28 -0.55
C THR A 76 5.21 -17.59 0.70
N LYS A 77 4.61 -17.83 1.87
CA LYS A 77 4.92 -17.15 3.14
C LYS A 77 4.73 -15.63 3.11
N LEU A 78 3.86 -15.15 2.22
CA LEU A 78 3.58 -13.73 2.05
C LEU A 78 2.26 -13.32 2.74
N PHE A 79 2.24 -12.10 3.24
CA PHE A 79 1.10 -11.48 3.90
C PHE A 79 0.51 -10.40 2.99
N THR A 80 -0.81 -10.35 2.86
CA THR A 80 -1.49 -9.20 2.25
C THR A 80 -1.86 -8.23 3.36
N LEU A 81 -1.43 -6.97 3.28
CA LEU A 81 -1.82 -5.95 4.23
C LEU A 81 -3.34 -5.71 4.21
N TYR A 82 -3.87 -5.30 5.35
CA TYR A 82 -5.27 -4.91 5.44
C TYR A 82 -5.54 -3.64 4.64
N GLN A 83 -6.74 -3.59 4.05
CA GLN A 83 -7.29 -2.38 3.44
C GLN A 83 -8.64 -2.10 4.11
N HIS A 84 -8.90 -0.83 4.36
CA HIS A 84 -10.21 -0.35 4.80
C HIS A 84 -11.27 -0.61 3.72
N PRO A 85 -12.58 -0.54 4.05
CA PRO A 85 -13.65 -0.76 3.09
C PRO A 85 -13.60 0.14 1.84
N ASN A 86 -13.00 1.34 1.96
CA ASN A 86 -12.77 2.26 0.85
C ASN A 86 -11.48 1.98 0.05
N ASN A 87 -10.86 0.80 0.25
CA ASN A 87 -9.59 0.35 -0.32
C ASN A 87 -8.33 1.09 0.17
N ASP A 88 -8.43 2.02 1.12
CA ASP A 88 -7.23 2.64 1.68
C ASP A 88 -6.37 1.61 2.44
N CYS A 89 -5.07 1.68 2.26
CA CYS A 89 -4.10 0.95 3.07
C CYS A 89 -4.28 1.30 4.55
N VAL A 90 -4.09 0.31 5.42
CA VAL A 90 -4.12 0.46 6.90
C VAL A 90 -3.22 1.60 7.44
N PHE A 91 -2.19 2.01 6.70
CA PHE A 91 -1.28 3.08 7.11
C PHE A 91 -1.57 4.44 6.46
N LEU A 92 -2.66 4.58 5.71
CA LEU A 92 -3.00 5.85 5.07
C LEU A 92 -3.75 6.76 6.06
N THR A 93 -3.23 7.96 6.24
CA THR A 93 -3.84 9.00 7.11
C THR A 93 -4.92 9.78 6.37
N LYS A 94 -5.70 10.58 7.11
CA LYS A 94 -6.75 11.45 6.54
C LYS A 94 -6.16 12.50 5.60
N GLU A 95 -4.92 12.91 5.83
CA GLU A 95 -4.15 13.85 5.02
C GLU A 95 -3.62 13.24 3.72
N ARG A 96 -3.96 11.96 3.44
CA ARG A 96 -3.47 11.16 2.30
C ARG A 96 -1.95 10.98 2.30
N LEU A 97 -1.36 10.91 3.49
CA LEU A 97 0.05 10.58 3.71
C LEU A 97 0.19 9.26 4.44
N CYS A 98 1.25 8.50 4.14
CA CYS A 98 1.51 7.23 4.83
C CYS A 98 2.09 7.51 6.23
N SER A 99 1.47 6.93 7.27
CA SER A 99 1.90 7.10 8.67
C SER A 99 3.22 6.40 9.00
N VAL A 100 3.67 5.47 8.16
CA VAL A 100 4.93 4.72 8.32
C VAL A 100 5.94 5.06 7.24
N TYR A 101 5.97 6.32 6.78
CA TYR A 101 6.69 6.74 5.57
C TYR A 101 8.15 6.23 5.49
N ASP A 102 8.89 6.30 6.59
CA ASP A 102 10.30 5.88 6.68
C ASP A 102 10.47 4.35 6.75
N ARG A 103 9.44 3.65 7.25
CA ARG A 103 9.43 2.19 7.44
C ARG A 103 8.55 1.47 6.42
N ARG A 104 8.14 2.16 5.35
CA ARG A 104 7.27 1.60 4.30
C ARG A 104 7.88 0.31 3.73
N PRO A 105 7.06 -0.70 3.38
CA PRO A 105 7.52 -1.88 2.65
C PRO A 105 8.32 -1.52 1.40
N PHE A 106 9.21 -2.41 0.98
CA PHE A 106 10.08 -2.22 -0.19
C PHE A 106 9.28 -1.88 -1.45
N ILE A 107 8.18 -2.60 -1.69
CA ILE A 107 7.31 -2.35 -2.85
C ILE A 107 6.71 -0.93 -2.85
N CYS A 108 6.48 -0.36 -1.67
CA CYS A 108 5.95 1.00 -1.51
C CYS A 108 7.05 2.06 -1.65
N ARG A 109 8.29 1.78 -1.22
CA ARG A 109 9.44 2.68 -1.37
C ARG A 109 9.88 2.79 -2.83
N GLU A 110 9.92 1.67 -3.54
CA GLU A 110 10.31 1.61 -4.94
C GLU A 110 9.16 1.92 -5.91
N PHE A 111 7.95 2.19 -5.41
CA PHE A 111 6.83 2.53 -6.30
C PHE A 111 7.11 3.85 -7.04
N PRO A 112 6.91 3.94 -8.38
CA PRO A 112 6.24 2.97 -9.27
C PRO A 112 7.16 2.04 -10.07
N LYS A 113 8.47 2.01 -9.80
CA LYS A 113 9.45 1.18 -10.52
C LYS A 113 9.09 -0.30 -10.50
N ASN A 114 8.64 -0.81 -9.36
CA ASN A 114 8.28 -2.22 -9.17
C ASN A 114 6.76 -2.49 -9.25
N SER A 115 5.99 -1.63 -9.95
CA SER A 115 4.55 -1.78 -10.08
C SER A 115 4.15 -2.65 -11.28
N LYS A 116 2.84 -2.93 -11.43
CA LYS A 116 2.29 -3.61 -12.62
C LYS A 116 2.56 -2.87 -13.94
N ARG A 117 2.83 -1.56 -13.87
CA ARG A 117 3.25 -0.75 -15.02
C ARG A 117 4.46 0.11 -14.60
N PRO A 118 5.68 -0.44 -14.69
CA PRO A 118 6.90 0.23 -14.25
C PRO A 118 7.02 1.67 -14.78
N GLY A 119 7.25 2.61 -13.88
CA GLY A 119 7.40 4.04 -14.22
C GLY A 119 6.09 4.81 -14.45
N PHE A 120 4.93 4.19 -14.20
CA PHE A 120 3.61 4.84 -14.29
C PHE A 120 2.88 4.80 -12.94
N CYS A 121 2.07 5.81 -12.67
CA CYS A 121 1.39 6.00 -11.38
C CYS A 121 -0.12 6.19 -11.57
N PRO A 122 -0.98 5.59 -10.72
CA PRO A 122 -2.42 5.87 -10.65
C PRO A 122 -2.68 7.23 -9.99
N ASN A 123 -2.07 8.29 -10.51
CA ASN A 123 -2.19 9.62 -9.92
C ASN A 123 -3.61 10.16 -10.12
N GLN A 124 -4.27 10.45 -9.00
CA GLN A 124 -5.53 11.19 -8.94
C GLN A 124 -5.32 12.40 -8.04
N LYS A 125 -5.94 13.53 -8.36
CA LYS A 125 -5.87 14.72 -7.49
C LYS A 125 -6.76 14.48 -6.27
N PHE A 126 -6.26 14.83 -5.08
CA PHE A 126 -7.11 14.89 -3.90
C PHE A 126 -8.06 16.09 -4.08
N GLN A 127 -9.32 15.84 -4.42
CA GLN A 127 -10.35 16.86 -4.34
C GLN A 127 -10.71 16.96 -2.86
N LYS A 128 -10.22 17.99 -2.16
CA LYS A 128 -10.92 18.45 -0.95
C LYS A 128 -12.26 18.93 -1.48
N ASP A 129 -13.34 18.23 -1.15
CA ASP A 129 -14.68 18.72 -1.42
C ASP A 129 -14.72 20.18 -0.94
N SER A 130 -15.04 21.06 -1.88
CA SER A 130 -15.26 22.45 -1.58
C SER A 130 -16.44 22.47 -0.63
N GLU A 131 -16.26 23.08 0.55
CA GLU A 131 -17.35 23.45 1.44
C GLU A 131 -18.52 23.96 0.59
N LYS A 132 -19.65 23.26 0.68
CA LYS A 132 -20.92 23.74 0.16
C LYS A 132 -21.95 23.58 1.27
#